data_AF-A0A2V8RKL7-F1
#
_entry.id   AF-A0A2V8RKL7-F1
#
_cell.length_a   1.000
_cell.length_b   1.000
_cell.length_c   1.000
_cell.angle_alpha   90.00
_cell.angle_beta   90.00
_cell.angle_gamma   90.00
#
_symmetry.space_group_name_H-M   'P 1'
#
loop_
_entity.id
_entity.type
_entity.pdbx_description
1 polymer ?
#
loop_
_entity_poly.entity_id
_entity_poly.type
_entity_poly.pdbx_seq_one_letter_code
_entity_poly.pdbx_strand_id
1 'polypeptide(L)'
;MIDENSEMSAVVIELRKGGFTIQHSEFIIYSVIFPTNLWPFMKPRTRLFVILWLAGMAGILSFLLVDLNALINSLPLPEGEKRPEIPMWVIQILAVIQPGVLMTLAVLIGVWLAPKVGLHSPVAEAIAEHKPFLGALRRQIIPAIITGLLSGMAIVACWLLVRPFLTPDFIARAEVFNVMMPAVTRFLYGGFTEEVLLRWGVMTLFVWVLWKVLGRRENAPRSTWFVIAIFASALLFGIGHLPIASALSGSLTLPLVIYVITANSIFGIVAGFLYWKLGLESAIIAHMFVHVVLIAAVSLL
;
A
#
# COMPACT_ATOMS: atom_id res chain seq x y z
N MET A 1 -17.70 -69.70 -21.78
CA MET A 1 -17.85 -68.69 -20.70
C MET A 1 -16.53 -67.95 -20.68
N ILE A 2 -16.31 -66.81 -21.35
CA ILE A 2 -17.02 -65.50 -21.31
C ILE A 2 -17.16 -65.06 -19.84
N ASP A 3 -16.60 -63.96 -19.33
CA ASP A 3 -15.72 -62.90 -19.86
C ASP A 3 -15.18 -62.10 -18.65
N GLU A 4 -13.97 -61.55 -18.76
CA GLU A 4 -13.42 -60.48 -17.92
C GLU A 4 -13.84 -59.14 -18.56
N ASN A 5 -14.61 -58.28 -17.88
CA ASN A 5 -14.66 -56.82 -18.14
C ASN A 5 -15.70 -56.12 -17.24
N SER A 6 -15.31 -55.06 -16.53
CA SER A 6 -15.54 -53.68 -17.02
C SER A 6 -15.01 -52.61 -16.05
N GLU A 7 -13.90 -51.98 -16.46
CA GLU A 7 -13.70 -50.52 -16.59
C GLU A 7 -14.00 -49.64 -15.35
N MET A 8 -13.10 -48.93 -14.67
CA MET A 8 -11.97 -48.09 -15.12
C MET A 8 -12.23 -47.31 -16.41
N SER A 9 -13.07 -46.29 -16.34
CA SER A 9 -13.21 -45.24 -17.35
C SER A 9 -13.35 -43.88 -16.66
N ALA A 10 -12.72 -42.79 -17.07
CA ALA A 10 -11.59 -42.53 -17.93
C ALA A 10 -11.29 -41.05 -17.67
N VAL A 11 -10.11 -40.74 -17.12
CA VAL A 11 -9.57 -39.39 -17.21
C VAL A 11 -9.32 -39.16 -18.70
N VAL A 12 -10.10 -38.27 -19.32
CA VAL A 12 -9.80 -37.82 -20.68
C VAL A 12 -8.56 -36.94 -20.59
N ILE A 13 -7.39 -37.58 -20.62
CA ILE A 13 -6.11 -36.92 -20.83
C ILE A 13 -6.02 -36.62 -22.32
N GLU A 14 -6.39 -35.41 -22.71
CA GLU A 14 -6.13 -34.94 -24.06
C GLU A 14 -4.63 -34.62 -24.19
N LEU A 15 -3.84 -35.61 -24.61
CA LEU A 15 -2.44 -35.43 -25.01
C LEU A 15 -2.39 -34.65 -26.32
N ARG A 16 -2.48 -33.32 -26.26
CA ARG A 16 -1.96 -32.47 -27.33
C ARG A 16 -0.46 -32.31 -27.17
N LYS A 17 0.28 -32.65 -28.23
CA LYS A 17 1.71 -32.39 -28.37
C LYS A 17 1.98 -30.89 -28.15
N GLY A 18 2.55 -30.53 -27.00
CA GLY A 18 3.16 -29.22 -26.76
C GLY A 18 2.68 -28.50 -25.49
N GLY A 19 3.36 -28.77 -24.36
CA GLY A 19 3.41 -27.85 -23.21
C GLY A 19 2.40 -28.12 -22.09
N PHE A 20 2.92 -28.25 -20.86
CA PHE A 20 2.13 -28.26 -19.63
C PHE A 20 1.30 -26.97 -19.52
N THR A 21 -0.02 -27.10 -19.44
CA THR A 21 -0.91 -25.96 -19.18
C THR A 21 -1.11 -25.81 -17.67
N ILE A 22 -0.52 -24.75 -17.11
CA ILE A 22 -0.73 -24.30 -15.72
C ILE A 22 -2.11 -23.63 -15.66
N GLN A 23 -3.18 -24.43 -15.57
CA GLN A 23 -4.55 -23.91 -15.42
C GLN A 23 -5.23 -24.48 -14.16
N HIS A 24 -4.75 -25.60 -13.63
CA HIS A 24 -5.35 -26.30 -12.49
C HIS A 24 -5.04 -25.68 -11.11
N SER A 25 -3.88 -25.06 -10.90
CA SER A 25 -3.51 -24.49 -9.59
C SER A 25 -4.29 -23.20 -9.27
N GLU A 26 -4.57 -22.37 -10.27
CA GLU A 26 -5.34 -21.13 -10.08
C GLU A 26 -6.78 -21.44 -9.64
N PHE A 27 -7.42 -22.47 -10.23
CA PHE A 27 -8.79 -22.87 -9.89
C PHE A 27 -8.94 -23.32 -8.42
N ILE A 28 -7.91 -23.99 -7.88
CA ILE A 28 -7.88 -24.42 -6.47
C ILE A 28 -7.71 -23.19 -5.55
N ILE A 29 -6.85 -22.24 -5.90
CA ILE A 29 -6.70 -20.99 -5.13
C ILE A 29 -8.02 -20.19 -5.13
N TYR A 30 -8.70 -20.11 -6.28
CA TYR A 30 -9.99 -19.43 -6.40
C TYR A 30 -11.09 -20.03 -5.51
N SER A 31 -11.17 -21.37 -5.43
CA SER A 31 -12.19 -22.05 -4.64
C SER A 31 -11.94 -22.02 -3.12
N VAL A 32 -10.67 -21.86 -2.71
CA VAL A 32 -10.29 -21.74 -1.29
C VAL A 32 -10.43 -20.31 -0.74
N ILE A 33 -10.12 -19.29 -1.55
CA ILE A 33 -10.20 -17.88 -1.11
C ILE A 33 -11.65 -17.35 -1.08
N PHE A 34 -12.54 -17.88 -1.92
CA PHE A 34 -13.92 -17.38 -2.06
C PHE A 34 -14.98 -18.46 -1.74
N PRO A 35 -15.10 -18.93 -0.50
CA PRO A 35 -16.25 -19.73 -0.12
C PRO A 35 -17.49 -18.83 0.00
N THR A 36 -18.62 -19.26 -0.58
CA THR A 36 -20.02 -18.81 -0.36
C THR A 36 -20.70 -17.87 -1.38
N ASN A 37 -21.74 -18.44 -2.02
CA ASN A 37 -23.14 -18.04 -2.29
C ASN A 37 -23.56 -16.58 -2.61
N LEU A 38 -22.75 -15.54 -2.40
CA LEU A 38 -23.11 -14.13 -2.69
C LEU A 38 -22.22 -13.47 -3.77
N TRP A 39 -20.98 -13.95 -3.90
CA TRP A 39 -19.99 -13.46 -4.87
C TRP A 39 -20.41 -13.52 -6.37
N PRO A 40 -21.19 -14.54 -6.82
CA PRO A 40 -21.63 -14.63 -8.22
C PRO A 40 -22.53 -13.47 -8.67
N PHE A 41 -23.24 -12.82 -7.74
CA PHE A 41 -24.27 -11.82 -8.05
C PHE A 41 -23.77 -10.37 -8.03
N MET A 42 -22.56 -10.12 -7.51
CA MET A 42 -21.99 -8.77 -7.46
C MET A 42 -21.42 -8.33 -8.82
N LYS A 43 -21.55 -7.03 -9.14
CA LYS A 43 -20.87 -6.47 -10.33
C LYS A 43 -19.35 -6.46 -10.10
N PRO A 44 -18.50 -6.61 -11.14
CA PRO A 44 -17.04 -6.58 -11.00
C PRO A 44 -16.51 -5.37 -10.22
N ARG A 45 -17.08 -4.18 -10.43
CA ARG A 45 -16.72 -2.96 -9.69
C ARG A 45 -17.00 -3.05 -8.18
N THR A 46 -18.09 -3.70 -7.79
CA THR A 46 -18.42 -3.91 -6.37
C THR A 46 -17.43 -4.89 -5.74
N ARG A 47 -17.04 -5.94 -6.46
CA ARG A 47 -16.02 -6.88 -6.00
C ARG A 47 -14.66 -6.22 -5.86
N LEU A 48 -14.25 -5.40 -6.82
CA LEU A 48 -13.02 -4.61 -6.75
C LEU A 48 -12.99 -3.70 -5.53
N PHE A 49 -14.11 -3.00 -5.26
CA PHE A 49 -14.26 -2.20 -4.04
C PHE A 49 -14.05 -3.05 -2.79
N VAL A 50 -14.75 -4.19 -2.66
CA VAL A 50 -14.65 -5.05 -1.47
C VAL A 50 -13.23 -5.61 -1.29
N ILE A 51 -12.56 -6.04 -2.36
CA ILE A 51 -11.18 -6.56 -2.32
C ILE A 51 -10.22 -5.50 -1.78
N LEU A 52 -10.20 -4.32 -2.41
CA LEU A 52 -9.27 -3.25 -2.02
C LEU A 52 -9.61 -2.69 -0.64
N TRP A 53 -10.90 -2.58 -0.31
CA TRP A 53 -11.34 -2.10 1.00
C TRP A 53 -10.97 -3.08 2.10
N LEU A 54 -11.24 -4.38 1.96
CA LEU A 54 -10.86 -5.37 2.98
C LEU A 54 -9.35 -5.44 3.17
N ALA A 55 -8.58 -5.42 2.07
CA ALA A 55 -7.13 -5.45 2.16
C ALA A 55 -6.56 -4.18 2.80
N GLY A 56 -7.09 -3.00 2.47
CA GLY A 56 -6.73 -1.75 3.12
C GLY A 56 -7.14 -1.69 4.60
N MET A 57 -8.35 -2.16 4.94
CA MET A 57 -8.81 -2.25 6.32
C MET A 57 -7.99 -3.24 7.14
N ALA A 58 -7.51 -4.33 6.56
CA ALA A 58 -6.61 -5.27 7.24
C ALA A 58 -5.31 -4.58 7.67
N GLY A 59 -4.76 -3.68 6.84
CA GLY A 59 -3.62 -2.86 7.24
C GLY A 59 -3.94 -1.88 8.34
N ILE A 60 -5.08 -1.18 8.27
CA ILE A 60 -5.53 -0.29 9.36
C ILE A 60 -5.69 -1.06 10.68
N LEU A 61 -6.34 -2.22 10.66
CA LEU A 61 -6.51 -3.07 11.85
C LEU A 61 -5.19 -3.63 12.36
N SER A 62 -4.21 -3.87 11.48
CA SER A 62 -2.87 -4.30 11.90
C SER A 62 -2.14 -3.25 12.74
N PHE A 63 -2.57 -1.98 12.74
CA PHE A 63 -2.03 -0.95 13.62
C PHE A 63 -2.38 -1.21 15.10
N LEU A 64 -3.45 -1.96 15.39
CA LEU A 64 -3.79 -2.37 16.75
C LEU A 64 -2.80 -3.39 17.34
N LEU A 65 -1.88 -3.93 16.53
CA LEU A 65 -0.77 -4.77 16.99
C LEU A 65 0.39 -3.95 17.57
N VAL A 66 0.41 -2.63 17.34
CA VAL A 66 1.38 -1.72 17.95
C VAL A 66 1.03 -1.54 19.42
N ASP A 67 2.04 -1.58 20.30
CA ASP A 67 1.84 -1.22 21.71
C ASP A 67 1.63 0.29 21.84
N LEU A 68 0.38 0.72 21.68
CA LEU A 68 -0.02 2.13 21.75
C LEU A 68 0.23 2.72 23.14
N ASN A 69 0.18 1.91 24.20
CA ASN A 69 0.47 2.37 25.55
C ASN A 69 1.96 2.71 25.68
N ALA A 70 2.85 1.79 25.29
CA ALA A 70 4.28 2.03 25.27
C ALA A 70 4.66 3.20 24.34
N LEU A 71 4.01 3.32 23.18
CA LEU A 71 4.21 4.43 22.26
C LEU A 71 3.83 5.77 22.90
N ILE A 72 2.65 5.88 23.50
CA ILE A 72 2.23 7.12 24.17
C ILE A 72 3.19 7.43 25.33
N ASN A 73 3.63 6.41 26.07
CA ASN A 73 4.66 6.48 27.11
C ASN A 73 6.01 7.00 26.63
N SER A 74 6.38 6.74 25.38
CA SER A 74 7.63 7.23 24.80
C SER A 74 7.52 8.63 24.17
N LEU A 75 6.33 9.26 24.13
CA LEU A 75 6.18 10.63 23.62
C LEU A 75 6.65 11.68 24.66
N PRO A 76 7.21 12.82 24.20
CA PRO A 76 7.64 13.91 25.08
C PRO A 76 6.45 14.49 25.84
N LEU A 77 6.70 14.89 27.09
CA LEU A 77 5.75 15.59 27.94
C LEU A 77 6.41 16.86 28.47
N PRO A 78 5.78 18.04 28.34
CA PRO A 78 6.25 19.24 29.00
C PRO A 78 6.33 19.05 30.52
N GLU A 79 7.33 19.66 31.16
CA GLU A 79 7.48 19.59 32.61
C GLU A 79 6.24 20.17 33.32
N GLY A 80 5.75 19.44 34.31
CA GLY A 80 4.57 19.84 35.08
C GLY A 80 3.23 19.54 34.41
N GLU A 81 3.21 19.06 33.16
CA GLU A 81 1.99 18.62 32.50
C GLU A 81 1.69 17.14 32.75
N LYS A 82 0.41 16.84 32.95
CA LYS A 82 -0.10 15.48 32.99
C LYS A 82 -0.66 15.11 31.63
N ARG A 83 -0.51 13.84 31.27
CA ARG A 83 -1.17 13.34 30.07
C ARG A 83 -2.68 13.42 30.22
N PRO A 84 -3.39 13.77 29.13
CA PRO A 84 -4.84 13.62 29.10
C PRO A 84 -5.22 12.19 29.49
N GLU A 85 -6.15 12.05 30.44
CA GLU A 85 -6.73 10.77 30.83
C GLU A 85 -7.74 10.33 29.76
N ILE A 86 -7.24 9.99 28.57
CA ILE A 86 -8.05 9.43 27.49
C ILE A 86 -8.03 7.92 27.65
N PRO A 87 -9.21 7.27 27.79
CA PRO A 87 -9.26 5.82 27.85
C PRO A 87 -8.64 5.19 26.60
N MET A 88 -7.80 4.16 26.76
CA MET A 88 -7.06 3.53 25.65
C MET A 88 -7.99 3.06 24.51
N TRP A 89 -9.18 2.58 24.85
CA TRP A 89 -10.17 2.15 23.86
C TRP A 89 -10.61 3.30 22.95
N VAL A 90 -10.64 4.55 23.42
CA VAL A 90 -10.95 5.73 22.59
C VAL A 90 -9.85 5.94 21.56
N ILE A 91 -8.58 5.83 21.98
CA ILE A 91 -7.42 5.98 21.10
C ILE A 91 -7.42 4.89 20.03
N GLN A 92 -7.68 3.64 20.43
CA GLN A 92 -7.79 2.50 19.52
C GLN A 92 -8.92 2.70 18.50
N ILE A 93 -10.09 3.19 18.94
CA ILE A 93 -11.20 3.52 18.04
C ILE A 93 -10.80 4.61 17.05
N LEU A 94 -10.17 5.70 17.50
CA LEU A 94 -9.74 6.78 16.62
C LEU A 94 -8.67 6.32 15.61
N ALA A 95 -7.74 5.47 16.04
CA ALA A 95 -6.71 4.86 15.20
C ALA A 95 -7.27 3.98 14.09
N VAL A 96 -8.53 3.53 14.19
CA VAL A 96 -9.21 2.72 13.16
C VAL A 96 -10.23 3.53 12.37
N ILE A 97 -11.09 4.30 13.03
CA ILE A 97 -12.19 5.01 12.38
C ILE A 97 -11.67 6.07 11.41
N GLN A 98 -10.73 6.92 11.83
CA GLN A 98 -10.23 8.01 10.99
C GLN A 98 -9.61 7.49 9.69
N PRO A 99 -8.60 6.59 9.72
CA PRO A 99 -8.06 6.03 8.49
C PRO A 99 -9.07 5.13 7.76
N GLY A 100 -10.01 4.49 8.46
CA GLY A 100 -11.08 3.68 7.84
C GLY A 100 -12.03 4.51 6.96
N VAL A 101 -12.38 5.71 7.40
CA VAL A 101 -13.15 6.67 6.59
C VAL A 101 -12.34 7.09 5.36
N LEU A 102 -11.08 7.47 5.54
CA LEU A 102 -10.19 7.87 4.44
C LEU A 102 -9.99 6.72 3.43
N MET A 103 -9.82 5.49 3.92
CA MET A 103 -9.69 4.28 3.10
C MET A 103 -10.95 4.04 2.28
N THR A 104 -12.12 4.15 2.91
CA THR A 104 -13.41 4.01 2.23
C THR A 104 -13.54 5.04 1.10
N LEU A 105 -13.22 6.30 1.37
CA LEU A 105 -13.23 7.36 0.37
C LEU A 105 -12.22 7.10 -0.75
N ALA A 106 -10.99 6.71 -0.42
CA ALA A 106 -9.93 6.44 -1.39
C ALA A 106 -10.30 5.29 -2.33
N VAL A 107 -10.85 4.19 -1.81
CA VAL A 107 -11.30 3.05 -2.63
C VAL A 107 -12.47 3.45 -3.53
N LEU A 108 -13.46 4.19 -3.01
CA LEU A 108 -14.57 4.72 -3.81
C LEU A 108 -14.08 5.61 -4.96
N ILE A 109 -13.18 6.55 -4.65
CA ILE A 109 -12.58 7.46 -5.62
C ILE A 109 -11.87 6.67 -6.71
N GLY A 110 -10.97 5.75 -6.34
CA GLY A 110 -10.20 5.00 -7.33
C GLY A 110 -11.08 4.07 -8.18
N VAL A 111 -12.03 3.34 -7.59
CA VAL A 111 -12.97 2.48 -8.34
C VAL A 111 -13.80 3.29 -9.34
N TRP A 112 -14.15 4.53 -8.99
CA TRP A 112 -14.95 5.39 -9.86
C TRP A 112 -14.14 6.16 -10.91
N LEU A 113 -12.94 6.63 -10.56
CA LEU A 113 -12.15 7.54 -11.39
C LEU A 113 -11.00 6.87 -12.14
N ALA A 114 -10.37 5.83 -11.61
CA ALA A 114 -9.20 5.20 -12.23
C ALA A 114 -9.48 4.74 -13.67
N PRO A 115 -10.61 4.08 -13.98
CA PRO A 115 -10.94 3.70 -15.36
C PRO A 115 -11.14 4.90 -16.30
N LYS A 116 -11.50 6.08 -15.77
CA LYS A 116 -11.72 7.29 -16.58
C LYS A 116 -10.42 7.96 -16.99
N VAL A 117 -9.34 7.69 -16.25
CA VAL A 117 -8.00 8.26 -16.51
C VAL A 117 -7.00 7.20 -16.97
N GLY A 118 -7.40 5.94 -17.11
CA GLY A 118 -6.53 4.85 -17.56
C GLY A 118 -5.54 4.36 -16.51
N LEU A 119 -5.89 4.48 -15.22
CA LEU A 119 -5.14 3.88 -14.11
C LEU A 119 -5.83 2.58 -13.68
N HIS A 120 -5.02 1.62 -13.21
CA HIS A 120 -5.48 0.25 -13.00
C HIS A 120 -4.89 -0.39 -11.73
N SER A 121 -5.60 -1.37 -11.19
CA SER A 121 -5.12 -2.35 -10.21
C SER A 121 -5.16 -3.75 -10.84
N PRO A 122 -4.21 -4.10 -11.74
CA PRO A 122 -4.37 -5.25 -12.63
C PRO A 122 -4.65 -6.60 -11.95
N VAL A 123 -4.11 -6.82 -10.75
CA VAL A 123 -4.34 -8.08 -10.02
C VAL A 123 -5.72 -8.06 -9.36
N ALA A 124 -6.06 -6.98 -8.65
CA ALA A 124 -7.37 -6.84 -8.01
C ALA A 124 -8.51 -6.83 -9.04
N GLU A 125 -8.31 -6.19 -10.19
CA GLU A 125 -9.24 -6.20 -11.33
C GLU A 125 -9.41 -7.61 -11.90
N ALA A 126 -8.32 -8.34 -12.13
CA ALA A 126 -8.39 -9.72 -12.62
C ALA A 126 -9.14 -10.64 -11.64
N ILE A 127 -8.87 -10.53 -10.34
CA ILE A 127 -9.58 -11.28 -9.30
C ILE A 127 -11.08 -10.90 -9.28
N ALA A 128 -11.39 -9.60 -9.33
CA ALA A 128 -12.77 -9.12 -9.37
C ALA A 128 -13.52 -9.54 -10.65
N GLU A 129 -12.81 -9.84 -11.73
CA GLU A 129 -13.36 -10.32 -13.00
C GLU A 129 -13.31 -11.84 -13.16
N HIS A 130 -12.79 -12.58 -12.18
CA HIS A 130 -12.55 -14.03 -12.27
C HIS A 130 -11.64 -14.43 -13.45
N LYS A 131 -10.62 -13.62 -13.70
CA LYS A 131 -9.63 -13.83 -14.76
C LYS A 131 -8.27 -14.21 -14.16
N PRO A 132 -7.45 -15.00 -14.87
CA PRO A 132 -6.06 -15.28 -14.45
C PRO A 132 -5.28 -14.00 -14.12
N PHE A 133 -4.69 -13.92 -12.93
CA PHE A 133 -3.99 -12.71 -12.46
C PHE A 133 -2.46 -12.83 -12.49
N LEU A 134 -1.90 -14.04 -12.56
CA LEU A 134 -0.45 -14.25 -12.51
C LEU A 134 0.30 -13.55 -13.64
N GLY A 135 -0.29 -13.49 -14.83
CA GLY A 135 0.29 -12.76 -15.96
C GLY A 135 0.41 -11.26 -15.71
N ALA A 136 -0.59 -10.66 -15.06
CA ALA A 136 -0.59 -9.25 -14.67
C ALA A 136 0.41 -8.98 -13.54
N LEU A 137 0.52 -9.90 -12.58
CA LEU A 137 1.46 -9.79 -11.46
C LEU A 137 2.92 -9.91 -11.91
N ARG A 138 3.25 -10.87 -12.79
CA ARG A 138 4.63 -11.15 -13.23
C ARG A 138 5.33 -9.92 -13.80
N ARG A 139 4.61 -9.06 -14.53
CA ARG A 139 5.16 -7.82 -15.12
C ARG A 139 5.49 -6.75 -14.08
N GLN A 140 4.87 -6.82 -12.90
CA GLN A 140 5.01 -5.84 -11.83
C GLN A 140 6.14 -6.18 -10.85
N ILE A 141 6.41 -7.47 -10.62
CA ILE A 141 7.32 -7.97 -9.57
C ILE A 141 8.74 -7.40 -9.72
N ILE A 142 9.42 -7.64 -10.83
CA ILE A 142 10.86 -7.31 -10.94
C ILE A 142 11.09 -5.80 -10.84
N PRO A 143 10.38 -4.94 -11.59
CA PRO A 143 10.54 -3.49 -11.44
C PRO A 143 10.24 -3.01 -10.01
N ALA A 144 9.19 -3.55 -9.37
CA ALA A 144 8.81 -3.18 -8.03
C ALA A 144 9.88 -3.54 -6.98
N ILE A 145 10.43 -4.76 -7.05
CA ILE A 145 11.48 -5.20 -6.13
C ILE A 145 12.72 -4.31 -6.27
N ILE A 146 13.21 -4.11 -7.49
CA ILE A 146 14.41 -3.31 -7.75
C ILE A 146 14.22 -1.88 -7.24
N THR A 147 13.13 -1.24 -7.63
CA THR A 147 12.87 0.16 -7.25
C THR A 147 12.54 0.31 -5.76
N GLY A 148 11.89 -0.67 -5.15
CA GLY A 148 11.64 -0.73 -3.70
C GLY A 148 12.95 -0.83 -2.90
N LEU A 149 13.85 -1.74 -3.28
CA LEU A 149 15.17 -1.87 -2.66
C LEU A 149 15.99 -0.58 -2.79
N LEU A 150 16.05 -0.01 -4.00
CA LEU A 150 16.76 1.25 -4.25
C LEU A 150 16.16 2.41 -3.44
N SER A 151 14.84 2.50 -3.34
CA SER A 151 14.16 3.54 -2.56
C SER A 151 14.41 3.38 -1.06
N GLY A 152 14.38 2.14 -0.56
CA GLY A 152 14.71 1.85 0.83
C GLY A 152 16.14 2.26 1.17
N MET A 153 17.11 1.92 0.31
CA MET A 153 18.50 2.37 0.50
C MET A 153 18.64 3.88 0.43
N ALA A 154 17.91 4.55 -0.47
CA ALA A 154 17.89 6.02 -0.55
C ALA A 154 17.34 6.66 0.73
N ILE A 155 16.28 6.10 1.32
CA ILE A 155 15.72 6.58 2.59
C ILE A 155 16.72 6.39 3.74
N VAL A 156 17.40 5.24 3.81
CA VAL A 156 18.46 5.00 4.81
C VAL A 156 19.61 6.00 4.62
N ALA A 157 20.03 6.25 3.37
CA ALA A 157 21.05 7.26 3.09
C ALA A 157 20.60 8.67 3.51
N CYS A 158 19.34 9.06 3.25
CA CYS A 158 18.77 10.32 3.73
C CYS A 158 18.82 10.41 5.26
N TRP A 159 18.48 9.34 5.97
CA TRP A 159 18.58 9.30 7.44
C TRP A 159 20.01 9.56 7.91
N LEU A 160 20.98 8.82 7.37
CA LEU A 160 22.39 8.96 7.76
C LEU A 160 22.95 10.35 7.46
N LEU A 161 22.57 10.96 6.34
CA LEU A 161 23.00 12.30 5.95
C LEU A 161 22.41 13.40 6.84
N VAL A 162 21.14 13.26 7.24
CA VAL A 162 20.46 14.30 8.04
C VAL A 162 20.68 14.11 9.55
N ARG A 163 21.02 12.91 10.02
CA ARG A 163 21.19 12.59 11.45
C ARG A 163 22.01 13.62 12.24
N PRO A 164 23.14 14.17 11.75
CA PRO A 164 23.91 15.19 12.47
C PRO A 164 23.17 16.52 12.72
N PHE A 165 22.10 16.80 11.98
CA PHE A 165 21.30 18.02 12.07
C PHE A 165 20.01 17.83 12.88
N LEU A 166 19.79 16.64 13.44
CA LEU A 166 18.61 16.31 14.23
C LEU A 166 18.93 16.31 15.73
N THR A 167 17.92 16.52 16.57
CA THR A 167 18.12 16.51 18.02
C THR A 167 18.34 15.08 18.53
N PRO A 168 19.22 14.87 19.53
CA PRO A 168 19.44 13.54 20.11
C PRO A 168 18.16 12.90 20.64
N ASP A 169 17.28 13.69 21.27
CA ASP A 169 16.00 13.21 21.79
C ASP A 169 15.07 12.69 20.69
N PHE A 170 15.01 13.38 19.55
CA PHE A 170 14.24 12.91 18.40
C PHE A 170 14.81 11.59 17.87
N ILE A 171 16.13 11.51 17.70
CA ILE A 171 16.81 10.31 17.20
C ILE A 171 16.48 9.10 18.09
N ALA A 172 16.66 9.24 19.41
CA ALA A 172 16.39 8.16 20.35
C ALA A 172 14.92 7.69 20.30
N ARG A 173 13.96 8.62 20.23
CA ARG A 173 12.53 8.28 20.14
C ARG A 173 12.16 7.68 18.79
N ALA A 174 12.76 8.14 17.69
CA ALA A 174 12.55 7.60 16.36
C ALA A 174 13.09 6.16 16.23
N GLU A 175 14.24 5.86 16.87
CA GLU A 175 14.80 4.52 16.93
C GLU A 175 13.87 3.58 17.73
N VAL A 176 13.40 4.01 18.90
CA VAL A 176 12.41 3.26 19.70
C VAL A 176 11.11 3.02 18.91
N PHE A 177 10.57 4.07 18.28
CA PHE A 177 9.37 3.97 17.44
C PHE A 177 9.53 2.95 16.31
N ASN A 178 10.70 2.92 15.67
CA ASN A 178 10.99 1.95 14.62
C ASN A 178 11.06 0.51 15.15
N VAL A 179 11.60 0.28 16.34
CA VAL A 179 11.63 -1.06 16.94
C VAL A 179 10.24 -1.53 17.36
N MET A 180 9.40 -0.62 17.85
CA MET A 180 8.03 -0.91 18.27
C MET A 180 7.09 -1.29 17.13
N MET A 181 7.44 -0.98 15.87
CA MET A 181 6.59 -1.22 14.72
C MET A 181 6.71 -2.67 14.20
N PRO A 182 5.67 -3.52 14.35
CA PRO A 182 5.74 -4.91 13.90
C PRO A 182 5.91 -5.02 12.38
N ALA A 183 6.64 -6.05 11.92
CA ALA A 183 6.83 -6.29 10.49
C ALA A 183 5.50 -6.46 9.73
N VAL A 184 4.52 -7.12 10.35
CA VAL A 184 3.17 -7.28 9.78
C VAL A 184 2.50 -5.93 9.54
N THR A 185 2.57 -5.01 10.50
CA THR A 185 2.02 -3.66 10.37
C THR A 185 2.75 -2.85 9.31
N ARG A 186 4.08 -2.97 9.21
CA ARG A 186 4.86 -2.34 8.14
C ARG A 186 4.40 -2.79 6.76
N PHE A 187 4.20 -4.09 6.55
CA PHE A 187 3.79 -4.60 5.24
C PHE A 187 2.33 -4.33 4.91
N LEU A 188 1.41 -4.46 5.87
CA LEU A 188 -0.02 -4.27 5.62
C LEU A 188 -0.44 -2.80 5.66
N TYR A 189 0.01 -2.05 6.67
CA TYR A 189 -0.28 -0.61 6.75
C TYR A 189 0.61 0.15 5.76
N GLY A 190 1.93 0.17 5.97
CA GLY A 190 2.85 0.93 5.10
C GLY A 190 2.82 0.41 3.67
N GLY A 191 3.04 -0.89 3.48
CA GLY A 191 3.12 -1.48 2.14
C GLY A 191 1.82 -1.43 1.32
N PHE A 192 0.66 -1.62 1.95
CA PHE A 192 -0.62 -1.74 1.24
C PHE A 192 -1.54 -0.54 1.47
N THR A 193 -1.87 -0.23 2.72
CA THR A 193 -2.86 0.80 3.09
C THR A 193 -2.46 2.17 2.54
N GLU A 194 -1.20 2.55 2.69
CA GLU A 194 -0.72 3.85 2.21
C GLU A 194 -0.78 3.96 0.69
N GLU A 195 -0.50 2.89 -0.05
CA GLU A 195 -0.60 2.90 -1.51
C GLU A 195 -2.05 2.98 -2.00
N VAL A 196 -2.98 2.30 -1.33
CA VAL A 196 -4.42 2.47 -1.68
C VAL A 196 -4.88 3.90 -1.38
N LEU A 197 -4.47 4.50 -0.26
CA LEU A 197 -4.82 5.88 0.06
C LEU A 197 -4.23 6.86 -0.96
N LEU A 198 -2.91 6.79 -1.19
CA LEU A 198 -2.16 7.79 -1.92
C LEU A 198 -2.21 7.59 -3.43
N ARG A 199 -2.13 6.34 -3.92
CA ARG A 199 -2.03 6.06 -5.36
C ARG A 199 -3.42 5.84 -5.91
N TRP A 200 -4.11 4.83 -5.38
CA TRP A 200 -5.47 4.52 -5.84
C TRP A 200 -6.47 5.66 -5.59
N GLY A 201 -6.45 6.27 -4.40
CA GLY A 201 -7.30 7.40 -4.05
C GLY A 201 -6.78 8.74 -4.55
N VAL A 202 -5.77 9.29 -3.87
CA VAL A 202 -5.33 10.69 -4.04
C VAL A 202 -4.76 10.97 -5.44
N MET A 203 -3.79 10.18 -5.90
CA MET A 203 -3.14 10.42 -7.19
C MET A 203 -4.15 10.31 -8.33
N THR A 204 -5.04 9.31 -8.31
CA THR A 204 -6.13 9.19 -9.28
C THR A 204 -7.02 10.43 -9.28
N LEU A 205 -7.41 10.92 -8.11
CA LEU A 205 -8.20 12.15 -7.98
C LEU A 205 -7.46 13.34 -8.60
N PHE A 206 -6.16 13.51 -8.31
CA PHE A 206 -5.36 14.59 -8.86
C PHE A 206 -5.27 14.54 -10.38
N VAL A 207 -4.98 13.37 -10.97
CA VAL A 207 -4.97 13.20 -12.44
C VAL A 207 -6.32 13.61 -13.02
N TRP A 208 -7.41 13.12 -12.43
CA TRP A 208 -8.76 13.40 -12.92
C TRP A 208 -9.13 14.89 -12.81
N VAL A 209 -8.86 15.54 -11.68
CA VAL A 209 -9.14 16.97 -11.47
C VAL A 209 -8.31 17.82 -12.42
N LEU A 210 -7.00 17.59 -12.53
CA LEU A 210 -6.11 18.36 -13.41
C LEU A 210 -6.57 18.25 -14.87
N TRP A 211 -6.87 17.03 -15.34
CA TRP A 211 -7.39 16.82 -16.68
C TRP A 211 -8.75 17.50 -16.90
N LYS A 212 -9.70 17.36 -15.98
CA LYS A 212 -11.05 17.94 -16.15
C LYS A 212 -11.09 19.45 -16.00
N VAL A 213 -10.22 20.04 -15.20
CA VAL A 213 -10.22 21.48 -14.94
C VAL A 213 -9.33 22.23 -15.94
N LEU A 214 -8.11 21.73 -16.17
CA LEU A 214 -7.08 22.40 -16.98
C LEU A 214 -6.96 21.80 -18.39
N GLY A 215 -7.17 20.50 -18.53
CA GLY A 215 -7.12 19.76 -19.81
C GLY A 215 -8.47 19.67 -20.55
N ARG A 216 -9.39 20.65 -20.40
CA ARG A 216 -10.80 20.55 -20.88
C ARG A 216 -10.97 20.22 -22.36
N ARG A 217 -9.98 20.57 -23.20
CA ARG A 217 -10.00 20.31 -24.65
C ARG A 217 -9.37 18.97 -25.03
N GLU A 218 -8.88 18.21 -24.06
CA GLU A 218 -8.19 16.94 -24.26
C GLU A 218 -9.18 15.78 -24.15
N ASN A 219 -9.20 14.91 -25.16
CA ASN A 219 -10.05 13.72 -25.17
C ASN A 219 -9.62 12.67 -24.12
N ALA A 220 -8.36 12.69 -23.70
CA ALA A 220 -7.77 11.82 -22.69
C ALA A 220 -6.67 12.58 -21.91
N PRO A 221 -6.38 12.22 -20.65
CA PRO A 221 -5.37 12.91 -19.86
C PRO A 221 -3.98 12.76 -20.48
N ARG A 222 -3.30 13.89 -20.71
CA ARG A 222 -1.88 13.90 -21.12
C ARG A 222 -0.95 13.44 -20.01
N SER A 223 0.21 12.92 -20.39
CA SER A 223 1.33 12.56 -19.50
C SER A 223 1.68 13.64 -18.48
N THR A 224 1.58 14.92 -18.84
CA THR A 224 1.86 16.04 -17.94
C THR A 224 0.99 16.02 -16.67
N TRP A 225 -0.30 15.64 -16.78
CA TRP A 225 -1.19 15.58 -15.62
C TRP A 225 -0.81 14.44 -14.67
N PHE A 226 -0.32 13.32 -15.20
CA PHE A 226 0.21 12.24 -14.38
C PHE A 226 1.46 12.67 -13.65
N VAL A 227 2.42 13.31 -14.34
CA VAL A 227 3.65 13.80 -13.70
C VAL A 227 3.32 14.78 -12.58
N ILE A 228 2.47 15.78 -12.83
CA ILE A 228 2.07 16.74 -11.78
C ILE A 228 1.38 16.01 -10.61
N ALA A 229 0.46 15.08 -10.90
CA ALA A 229 -0.22 14.31 -9.85
C ALA A 229 0.73 13.44 -9.03
N ILE A 230 1.76 12.85 -9.64
CA ILE A 230 2.80 12.06 -8.96
C ILE A 230 3.57 12.93 -7.97
N PHE A 231 4.06 14.10 -8.41
CA PHE A 231 4.79 15.00 -7.52
C PHE A 231 3.89 15.57 -6.42
N ALA A 232 2.64 15.92 -6.74
CA ALA A 232 1.69 16.44 -5.76
C ALA A 232 1.30 15.39 -4.71
N SER A 233 1.03 14.14 -5.10
CA SER A 233 0.71 13.06 -4.16
C SER A 233 1.93 12.63 -3.34
N ALA A 234 3.13 12.64 -3.93
CA ALA A 234 4.39 12.40 -3.20
C ALA A 234 4.65 13.47 -2.13
N LEU A 235 4.44 14.75 -2.45
CA LEU A 235 4.55 15.83 -1.48
C LEU A 235 3.52 15.67 -0.36
N LEU A 236 2.26 15.35 -0.70
CA LEU A 236 1.23 15.07 0.30
C LEU A 236 1.60 13.88 1.20
N PHE A 237 2.21 12.84 0.63
CA PHE A 237 2.70 11.69 1.39
C PHE A 237 3.75 12.11 2.42
N GLY A 238 4.72 12.94 2.03
CA GLY A 238 5.70 13.49 2.97
C GLY A 238 5.10 14.40 4.03
N ILE A 239 4.15 15.26 3.66
CA ILE A 239 3.42 16.11 4.62
C ILE A 239 2.61 15.25 5.61
N GLY A 240 2.00 14.17 5.13
CA GLY A 240 1.22 13.22 5.95
C GLY A 240 2.02 12.57 7.08
N HIS A 241 3.35 12.58 7.00
CA HIS A 241 4.25 12.06 8.02
C HIS A 241 4.69 13.11 9.06
N LEU A 242 4.41 14.39 8.85
CA LEU A 242 4.77 15.45 9.80
C LEU A 242 4.08 15.32 11.17
N PRO A 243 2.82 14.88 11.30
CA PRO A 243 2.17 14.73 12.60
C PRO A 243 2.92 13.78 13.54
N ILE A 244 3.34 12.60 13.05
CA ILE A 244 4.09 11.64 13.86
C ILE A 244 5.50 12.15 14.16
N ALA A 245 6.17 12.80 13.19
CA ALA A 245 7.46 13.43 13.43
C ALA A 245 7.39 14.54 14.49
N SER A 246 6.33 15.36 14.47
CA SER A 246 6.05 16.37 15.48
C SER A 246 5.79 15.75 16.84
N ALA A 247 5.01 14.66 16.90
CA ALA A 247 4.72 13.96 18.15
C ALA A 247 6.01 13.40 18.77
N LEU A 248 6.91 12.84 17.97
CA LEU A 248 8.18 12.29 18.46
C LEU A 248 9.18 13.39 18.87
N SER A 249 9.24 14.49 18.12
CA SER A 249 10.21 15.58 18.35
C SER A 249 9.77 16.59 19.41
N GLY A 250 8.47 16.69 19.71
CA GLY A 250 7.88 17.75 20.55
C GLY A 250 7.79 19.11 19.84
N SER A 251 8.65 19.39 18.88
CA SER A 251 8.57 20.55 17.98
C SER A 251 9.13 20.23 16.58
N LEU A 252 8.60 20.88 15.55
CA LEU A 252 9.09 20.74 14.18
C LEU A 252 10.24 21.71 13.91
N THR A 253 11.46 21.17 13.79
CA THR A 253 12.62 21.94 13.32
C THR A 253 12.70 21.91 11.80
N LEU A 254 13.32 22.94 11.19
CA LEU A 254 13.48 23.00 9.73
C LEU A 254 14.22 21.76 9.17
N PRO A 255 15.33 21.27 9.75
CA PRO A 255 15.98 20.05 9.29
C PRO A 255 15.06 18.82 9.33
N LEU A 256 14.27 18.67 10.40
CA LEU A 256 13.33 17.56 10.54
C LEU A 256 12.23 17.61 9.47
N VAL A 257 11.64 18.79 9.24
CA VAL A 257 10.60 18.97 8.22
C VAL A 257 11.13 18.64 6.83
N ILE A 258 12.30 19.17 6.48
CA ILE A 258 12.94 18.90 5.18
C ILE A 258 13.20 17.40 5.02
N TYR A 259 13.75 16.74 6.05
CA TYR A 259 14.02 15.31 6.02
C TYR A 259 12.75 14.48 5.81
N VAL A 260 11.73 14.69 6.64
CA VAL A 260 10.50 13.90 6.60
C VAL A 260 9.79 14.07 5.26
N ILE A 261 9.69 15.30 4.75
CA ILE A 261 9.08 15.53 3.44
C ILE A 261 9.92 14.89 2.33
N THR A 262 11.23 15.09 2.34
CA THR A 262 12.12 14.62 1.26
C THR A 262 12.18 13.10 1.20
N ALA A 263 12.46 12.44 2.33
CA ALA A 263 12.62 10.98 2.38
C ALA A 263 11.35 10.26 1.91
N ASN A 264 10.18 10.72 2.36
CA ASN A 264 8.90 10.17 1.94
C ASN A 264 8.56 10.53 0.49
N SER A 265 8.86 11.76 0.03
CA SER A 265 8.58 12.17 -1.35
C SER A 265 9.44 11.41 -2.38
N ILE A 266 10.67 11.03 -2.04
CA ILE A 266 11.55 10.24 -2.92
C ILE A 266 10.86 8.92 -3.29
N PHE A 267 10.43 8.15 -2.29
CA PHE A 267 9.66 6.94 -2.55
C PHE A 267 8.28 7.26 -3.14
N GLY A 268 7.67 8.33 -2.63
CA GLY A 268 6.49 9.02 -3.16
C GLY A 268 6.38 8.97 -4.69
N ILE A 269 7.40 9.55 -5.32
CA ILE A 269 7.56 9.71 -6.77
C ILE A 269 7.72 8.34 -7.45
N VAL A 270 8.58 7.48 -6.92
CA VAL A 270 8.84 6.13 -7.47
C VAL A 270 7.55 5.31 -7.52
N ALA A 271 6.83 5.21 -6.41
CA ALA A 271 5.56 4.50 -6.35
C ALA A 271 4.50 5.13 -7.27
N GLY A 272 4.48 6.46 -7.42
CA GLY A 272 3.60 7.13 -8.39
C GLY A 272 3.89 6.72 -9.84
N PHE A 273 5.17 6.63 -10.24
CA PHE A 273 5.54 6.15 -11.57
C PHE A 273 5.22 4.67 -11.78
N LEU A 274 5.47 3.82 -10.78
CA LEU A 274 5.08 2.40 -10.83
C LEU A 274 3.57 2.26 -10.99
N TYR A 275 2.78 3.00 -10.21
CA TYR A 275 1.33 2.99 -10.32
C TYR A 275 0.88 3.41 -11.73
N TRP A 276 1.44 4.49 -12.26
CA TRP A 276 1.08 4.99 -13.59
C TRP A 276 1.45 4.01 -14.71
N LYS A 277 2.60 3.33 -14.62
CA LYS A 277 3.12 2.50 -15.74
C LYS A 277 2.79 1.02 -15.63
N LEU A 278 2.64 0.49 -14.41
CA LEU A 278 2.56 -0.94 -14.15
C LEU A 278 1.32 -1.34 -13.34
N GLY A 279 0.73 -0.42 -12.57
CA GLY A 279 -0.47 -0.66 -11.76
C GLY A 279 -0.22 -0.59 -10.26
N LEU A 280 -1.32 -0.63 -9.49
CA LEU A 280 -1.31 -0.39 -8.04
C LEU A 280 -0.43 -1.41 -7.29
N GLU A 281 -0.49 -2.68 -7.68
CA GLU A 281 0.24 -3.74 -7.00
C GLU A 281 1.76 -3.60 -7.15
N SER A 282 2.24 -2.96 -8.23
CA SER A 282 3.65 -2.64 -8.40
C SER A 282 4.14 -1.63 -7.36
N ALA A 283 3.32 -0.61 -7.05
CA ALA A 283 3.62 0.35 -5.99
C ALA A 283 3.61 -0.32 -4.61
N ILE A 284 2.60 -1.18 -4.35
CA ILE A 284 2.48 -1.96 -3.10
C ILE A 284 3.70 -2.84 -2.86
N ILE A 285 4.10 -3.62 -3.87
CA ILE A 285 5.27 -4.50 -3.77
C ILE A 285 6.53 -3.66 -3.53
N ALA A 286 6.72 -2.56 -4.25
CA ALA A 286 7.88 -1.70 -4.05
C ALA A 286 7.94 -1.15 -2.62
N HIS A 287 6.80 -0.72 -2.07
CA HIS A 287 6.73 -0.22 -0.70
C HIS A 287 7.03 -1.31 0.35
N MET A 288 6.52 -2.52 0.15
CA MET A 288 6.87 -3.66 1.01
C MET A 288 8.40 -3.90 1.01
N PHE A 289 9.05 -3.78 -0.15
CA PHE A 289 10.50 -3.93 -0.24
C PHE A 289 11.29 -2.75 0.35
N VAL A 290 10.72 -1.53 0.36
CA VAL A 290 11.27 -0.43 1.18
C VAL A 290 11.31 -0.86 2.65
N HIS A 291 10.21 -1.41 3.18
CA HIS A 291 10.18 -1.87 4.57
C HIS A 291 11.14 -3.03 4.85
N VAL A 292 11.38 -3.94 3.90
CA VAL A 292 12.42 -4.97 4.03
C VAL A 292 13.78 -4.33 4.29
N VAL A 293 14.15 -3.31 3.50
CA VAL A 293 15.42 -2.58 3.70
C VAL A 293 15.44 -1.87 5.05
N LEU A 294 14.35 -1.21 5.45
CA LEU A 294 14.28 -0.48 6.72
C LEU A 294 14.39 -1.44 7.93
N ILE A 295 13.74 -2.59 7.88
CA ILE A 295 13.85 -3.63 8.93
C ILE A 295 15.30 -4.12 9.03
N ALA A 296 15.94 -4.38 7.89
CA ALA A 296 17.34 -4.79 7.86
C ALA A 296 18.27 -3.70 8.42
N ALA A 297 18.06 -2.43 8.04
CA ALA A 297 18.85 -1.31 8.52
C ALA A 297 18.73 -1.10 10.03
N VAL A 298 17.53 -1.20 10.60
CA VAL A 298 17.30 -1.12 12.06
C VAL A 298 18.04 -2.22 12.82
N SER A 299 18.28 -3.37 12.20
CA SER A 299 19.01 -4.48 12.83
C SER A 299 20.53 -4.34 12.75
N LEU A 300 21.05 -3.43 11.93
CA LEU A 300 22.48 -3.29 11.60
C LEU A 300 23.10 -1.99 12.14
N LEU A 301 22.28 -0.99 12.47
CA LEU A 301 22.68 0.34 12.95
C LEU A 301 22.42 0.47 14.45
#